data_AF-A0A1H7KKK5-F1
#
_entry.id   AF-A0A1H7KKK5-F1
#
_cell.length_a   1.000
_cell.length_b   1.000
_cell.length_c   1.000
_cell.angle_alpha   90.00
_cell.angle_beta   90.00
_cell.angle_gamma   90.00
#
_symmetry.space_group_name_H-M   'P 1'
#
loop_
_entity.id
_entity.type
_entity.pdbx_description
1 polymer ?
#
loop_
_entity_poly.entity_id
_entity_poly.type
_entity_poly.pdbx_seq_one_letter_code
_entity_poly.pdbx_strand_id
1 'polypeptide(L)'
;MTLAARLLFGLSLVLSPLAAAATVSATPVNPLPALPLQAQADGSWLLGSGTYVGNVVIDTPMTLRCAEDAILDGNGHGHVLDIRAANVVVEGCQLQNSGNNLTTLDSAVFIQRQASATVIRNNRLLAPAFGVWVDATQGVLIEGNQIIGPKDVRSQDRGNAIHLYAVSGAKARNNRVQFARDGIYIDTSNGNHLEGNVLEDVRYGIHYMFSHNNKVLYNQTRRTRTGYALMQSRQLTVIGNRSEDDQNYGILMNYITYSTLRDNHISRVQDGNAGYDGMIPGGEGKAVFIYNSQFNRIENNHFSDSALGIHLTAGSEDNKISGNAFINNRQQVKYVATRTQEWSQDGRGNFWSDYLGWDRNGDGLGDVAYEPNDNVDRLLWLYPQVRLLLNSPGIELLRWAQEAFPVTKSPGVRDSHPLLAPPTVRAVEDQP
;
A
#
# COMPACT_ATOMS: atom_id res chain seq x y z
N MET A 1 69.19 -32.99 41.92
CA MET A 1 69.35 -31.81 42.79
C MET A 1 67.99 -31.11 42.81
N THR A 2 67.12 -31.50 43.75
CA THR A 2 66.87 -30.82 45.06
C THR A 2 66.09 -29.52 44.92
N LEU A 3 65.12 -29.16 45.74
CA LEU A 3 64.25 -29.81 46.72
C LEU A 3 63.34 -28.65 47.19
N ALA A 4 62.07 -28.95 47.49
CA ALA A 4 61.27 -28.36 48.57
C ALA A 4 61.26 -26.84 48.84
N ALA A 5 60.05 -26.24 48.77
CA ALA A 5 59.62 -25.21 49.72
C ALA A 5 58.10 -25.38 49.95
N ARG A 6 57.72 -26.17 50.96
CA ARG A 6 57.19 -25.74 52.26
C ARG A 6 55.76 -25.18 52.21
N LEU A 7 54.82 -26.07 52.54
CA LEU A 7 53.50 -25.76 53.08
C LEU A 7 53.65 -24.88 54.33
N LEU A 8 52.85 -23.82 54.40
CA LEU A 8 52.50 -23.14 55.63
C LEU A 8 50.98 -22.98 55.67
N PHE A 9 50.38 -23.72 56.60
CA PHE A 9 48.97 -23.70 56.97
C PHE A 9 48.66 -22.34 57.62
N GLY A 10 47.80 -21.55 56.98
CA GLY A 10 47.27 -20.29 57.50
C GLY A 10 45.75 -20.35 57.54
N LEU A 11 45.23 -20.75 58.69
CA LEU A 11 43.81 -20.77 59.04
C LEU A 11 43.25 -19.34 58.94
N SER A 12 42.38 -19.08 57.96
CA SER A 12 41.59 -17.84 57.89
C SER A 12 40.11 -18.21 57.85
N LEU A 13 39.44 -17.90 58.97
CA LEU A 13 37.99 -17.90 59.09
C LEU A 13 37.41 -16.96 58.03
N VAL A 14 36.70 -17.52 57.05
CA VAL A 14 35.80 -16.74 56.20
C VAL A 14 34.42 -16.83 56.84
N LEU A 15 34.01 -15.74 57.50
CA LEU A 15 32.65 -15.52 57.95
C LEU A 15 31.72 -15.55 56.73
N SER A 16 30.83 -16.54 56.67
CA SER A 16 29.67 -16.53 55.78
C SER A 16 28.73 -15.39 56.21
N PRO A 17 28.33 -14.45 55.33
CA PRO A 17 27.21 -13.59 55.64
C PRO A 17 25.94 -14.42 55.46
N LEU A 18 25.14 -14.56 56.53
CA LEU A 18 23.74 -14.93 56.41
C LEU A 18 23.07 -13.91 55.49
N ALA A 19 22.76 -14.30 54.27
CA ALA A 19 21.84 -13.56 53.43
C ALA A 19 20.45 -13.64 54.08
N ALA A 20 20.08 -12.57 54.78
CA ALA A 20 18.69 -12.33 55.14
C ALA A 20 17.90 -12.25 53.83
N ALA A 21 17.09 -13.28 53.56
CA ALA A 21 16.10 -13.22 52.50
C ALA A 21 15.09 -12.13 52.87
N ALA A 22 15.36 -10.91 52.38
CA ALA A 22 14.33 -9.91 52.26
C ALA A 22 13.31 -10.48 51.27
N THR A 23 12.15 -10.89 51.78
CA THR A 23 10.95 -11.05 50.97
C THR A 23 10.69 -9.69 50.33
N VAL A 24 11.19 -9.52 49.11
CA VAL A 24 10.73 -8.47 48.21
C VAL A 24 9.27 -8.80 47.97
N SER A 25 8.40 -8.22 48.79
CA SER A 25 7.01 -8.07 48.43
C SER A 25 7.06 -7.27 47.14
N ALA A 26 6.85 -7.95 46.01
CA ALA A 26 6.62 -7.30 44.74
C ALA A 26 5.43 -6.37 44.96
N THR A 27 5.73 -5.08 45.13
CA THR A 27 4.74 -4.03 44.99
C THR A 27 4.07 -4.27 43.63
N PRO A 28 2.73 -4.39 43.55
CA PRO A 28 2.08 -4.50 42.26
C PRO A 28 2.53 -3.29 41.45
N VAL A 29 3.19 -3.55 40.32
CA VAL A 29 3.43 -2.56 39.30
C VAL A 29 2.04 -2.05 38.95
N ASN A 30 1.71 -0.81 39.32
CA ASN A 30 0.41 -0.22 38.96
C ASN A 30 0.27 -0.33 37.44
N PRO A 31 -0.62 -1.20 36.93
CA PRO A 31 -0.87 -1.27 35.51
C PRO A 31 -1.76 -0.08 35.19
N LEU A 32 -1.28 0.77 34.27
CA LEU A 32 -1.72 2.14 33.98
C LEU A 32 -1.08 3.19 34.93
N PRO A 33 -0.48 4.29 34.44
CA PRO A 33 -0.48 5.51 35.26
C PRO A 33 -1.95 5.76 35.61
N ALA A 34 -2.29 5.98 36.89
CA ALA A 34 -3.66 5.91 37.41
C ALA A 34 -4.66 6.77 36.62
N LEU A 35 -5.13 6.25 35.49
CA LEU A 35 -6.12 6.88 34.64
C LEU A 35 -7.41 6.85 35.46
N PRO A 36 -8.16 7.96 35.54
CA PRO A 36 -9.42 8.02 36.26
C PRO A 36 -10.52 7.31 35.47
N LEU A 37 -10.38 5.99 35.33
CA LEU A 37 -11.29 5.14 34.57
C LEU A 37 -12.58 4.91 35.36
N GLN A 38 -13.71 5.10 34.70
CA GLN A 38 -15.03 4.84 35.26
C GLN A 38 -15.62 3.59 34.62
N ALA A 39 -15.89 2.57 35.43
CA ALA A 39 -16.57 1.36 34.96
C ALA A 39 -17.98 1.70 34.45
N GLN A 40 -18.32 1.18 33.28
CA GLN A 40 -19.62 1.35 32.64
C GLN A 40 -20.48 0.10 32.80
N ALA A 41 -21.80 0.26 32.66
CA ALA A 41 -22.75 -0.84 32.81
C ALA A 41 -22.57 -1.95 31.74
N ASP A 42 -21.97 -1.63 30.59
CA ASP A 42 -21.67 -2.58 29.51
C ASP A 42 -20.33 -3.33 29.70
N GLY A 43 -19.65 -3.12 30.83
CA GLY A 43 -18.34 -3.71 31.14
C GLY A 43 -17.15 -2.98 30.52
N SER A 44 -17.37 -1.86 29.82
CA SER A 44 -16.29 -0.98 29.34
C SER A 44 -15.80 -0.02 30.43
N TRP A 45 -14.67 0.62 30.17
CA TRP A 45 -14.07 1.64 31.01
C TRP A 45 -14.05 2.97 30.25
N LEU A 46 -14.60 4.01 30.85
CA LEU A 46 -14.59 5.37 30.31
C LEU A 46 -13.47 6.19 30.92
N LEU A 47 -12.59 6.72 30.08
CA LEU A 47 -11.65 7.78 30.44
C LEU A 47 -12.34 9.14 30.24
N GLY A 48 -12.50 9.89 31.32
CA GLY A 48 -13.10 11.23 31.28
C GLY A 48 -12.22 12.25 30.54
N SER A 49 -12.80 13.40 30.18
CA SER A 49 -12.09 14.49 29.51
C SER A 49 -10.85 14.95 30.29
N GLY A 50 -9.80 15.33 29.56
CA GLY A 50 -8.55 15.80 30.14
C GLY A 50 -7.33 15.26 29.42
N THR A 51 -6.16 15.81 29.75
CA THR A 51 -4.87 15.35 29.22
C THR A 51 -4.16 14.50 30.26
N TYR A 52 -3.84 13.27 29.88
CA TYR A 52 -3.16 12.29 30.71
C TYR A 52 -1.77 12.07 30.15
N VAL A 53 -0.78 12.63 30.85
CA VAL A 53 0.62 12.60 30.44
C VAL A 53 1.29 11.32 30.95
N GLY A 54 1.93 10.60 30.05
CA GLY A 54 2.67 9.38 30.33
C GLY A 54 2.27 8.24 29.40
N ASN A 55 3.12 7.21 29.37
CA ASN A 55 2.89 6.00 28.60
C ASN A 55 1.90 5.08 29.32
N VAL A 56 0.98 4.50 28.58
CA VAL A 56 -0.08 3.63 29.10
C VAL A 56 0.17 2.19 28.66
N VAL A 57 0.03 1.24 29.58
CA VAL A 57 0.15 -0.20 29.28
C VAL A 57 -1.18 -0.87 29.59
N ILE A 58 -1.75 -1.60 28.61
CA ILE A 58 -2.93 -2.44 28.81
C ILE A 58 -2.49 -3.90 28.79
N ASP A 59 -2.40 -4.51 29.97
CA ASP A 59 -1.98 -5.90 30.20
C ASP A 59 -3.12 -6.84 30.59
N THR A 60 -4.35 -6.32 30.65
CA THR A 60 -5.57 -7.08 30.89
C THR A 60 -6.61 -6.82 29.80
N PRO A 61 -7.41 -7.83 29.39
CA PRO A 61 -8.48 -7.64 28.41
C PRO A 61 -9.48 -6.59 28.89
N MET A 62 -9.76 -5.58 28.07
CA MET A 62 -10.69 -4.51 28.41
C MET A 62 -11.19 -3.76 27.19
N THR A 63 -12.31 -3.06 27.35
CA THR A 63 -12.75 -2.02 26.40
C THR A 63 -12.51 -0.66 27.03
N LEU A 64 -11.54 0.09 26.51
CA LEU A 64 -11.25 1.47 26.88
C LEU A 64 -11.97 2.40 25.90
N ARG A 65 -12.89 3.21 26.43
CA ARG A 65 -13.56 4.30 25.72
C ARG A 65 -13.04 5.62 26.27
N CYS A 66 -12.92 6.61 25.39
CA CYS A 66 -12.55 7.96 25.77
C CYS A 66 -13.73 8.92 25.57
N ALA A 67 -13.87 9.89 26.48
CA ALA A 67 -14.65 11.09 26.21
C ALA A 67 -14.01 11.89 25.06
N GLU A 68 -14.79 12.74 24.38
CA GLU A 68 -14.36 13.48 23.18
C GLU A 68 -13.05 14.26 23.37
N ASP A 69 -12.84 14.85 24.55
CA ASP A 69 -11.65 15.64 24.88
C ASP A 69 -10.62 14.88 25.74
N ALA A 70 -10.69 13.55 25.80
CA ALA A 70 -9.70 12.74 26.51
C ALA A 70 -8.47 12.50 25.64
N ILE A 71 -7.32 12.97 26.12
CA ILE A 71 -6.03 12.93 25.43
C ILE A 71 -5.05 12.08 26.23
N LEU A 72 -4.51 11.03 25.61
CA LEU A 72 -3.33 10.32 26.09
C LEU A 72 -2.10 10.95 25.42
N ASP A 73 -1.20 11.50 26.22
CA ASP A 73 0.01 12.20 25.75
C ASP A 73 1.26 11.43 26.19
N GLY A 74 2.01 10.88 25.22
CA GLY A 74 3.24 10.11 25.47
C GLY A 74 4.44 10.94 25.92
N ASN A 75 4.30 12.26 26.06
CA ASN A 75 5.33 13.20 26.48
C ASN A 75 6.63 13.12 25.64
N GLY A 76 6.51 12.76 24.37
CA GLY A 76 7.65 12.67 23.43
C GLY A 76 8.54 11.43 23.64
N HIS A 77 8.07 10.41 24.35
CA HIS A 77 8.86 9.21 24.65
C HIS A 77 8.07 7.92 24.38
N GLY A 78 8.70 6.92 23.75
CA GLY A 78 8.15 5.58 23.61
C GLY A 78 6.78 5.50 22.94
N HIS A 79 6.00 4.48 23.28
CA HIS A 79 4.63 4.31 22.79
C HIS A 79 3.62 5.02 23.70
N VAL A 80 2.66 5.75 23.15
CA VAL A 80 1.57 6.33 23.98
C VAL A 80 0.79 5.20 24.64
N LEU A 81 0.43 4.18 23.86
CA LEU A 81 -0.27 2.99 24.33
C LEU A 81 0.47 1.70 23.91
N ASP A 82 0.86 0.88 24.88
CA ASP A 82 1.44 -0.46 24.70
C ASP A 82 0.42 -1.54 25.13
N ILE A 83 -0.16 -2.24 24.15
CA ILE A 83 -1.20 -3.24 24.34
C ILE A 83 -0.57 -4.63 24.39
N ARG A 84 -0.69 -5.27 25.56
CA ARG A 84 -0.11 -6.59 25.89
C ARG A 84 -1.16 -7.67 26.10
N ALA A 85 -2.43 -7.33 26.24
CA ALA A 85 -3.51 -8.30 26.39
C ALA A 85 -4.27 -8.53 25.08
N ALA A 86 -4.80 -9.74 24.91
CA ALA A 86 -5.74 -10.05 23.85
C ALA A 86 -7.12 -9.45 24.14
N ASN A 87 -7.95 -9.31 23.10
CA ASN A 87 -9.34 -8.81 23.19
C ASN A 87 -9.43 -7.41 23.82
N VAL A 88 -8.47 -6.55 23.51
CA VAL A 88 -8.50 -5.15 23.93
C VAL A 88 -9.22 -4.32 22.87
N VAL A 89 -10.11 -3.44 23.30
CA VAL A 89 -10.77 -2.44 22.44
C VAL A 89 -10.36 -1.05 22.92
N VAL A 90 -9.93 -0.19 22.01
CA VAL A 90 -9.62 1.21 22.27
C VAL A 90 -10.44 2.06 21.31
N GLU A 91 -11.34 2.87 21.87
CA GLU A 91 -12.33 3.61 21.10
C GLU A 91 -12.43 5.09 21.51
N GLY A 92 -12.44 5.96 20.50
CA GLY A 92 -12.76 7.38 20.67
C GLY A 92 -11.66 8.22 21.33
N CYS A 93 -10.44 7.70 21.43
CA CYS A 93 -9.35 8.37 22.13
C CYS A 93 -8.53 9.25 21.20
N GLN A 94 -8.02 10.38 21.72
CA GLN A 94 -6.90 11.09 21.11
C GLN A 94 -5.58 10.59 21.73
N LEU A 95 -4.66 10.12 20.89
CA LEU A 95 -3.32 9.70 21.30
C LEU A 95 -2.29 10.57 20.59
N GLN A 96 -1.40 11.22 21.34
CA GLN A 96 -0.46 12.17 20.77
C GLN A 96 0.92 12.11 21.42
N ASN A 97 1.89 12.76 20.77
CA ASN A 97 3.24 12.96 21.30
C ASN A 97 3.89 11.64 21.76
N SER A 98 3.80 10.60 20.94
CA SER A 98 4.71 9.45 21.09
C SER A 98 6.16 9.93 20.94
N GLY A 99 7.11 9.06 21.29
CA GLY A 99 8.48 9.26 20.84
C GLY A 99 8.60 9.21 19.30
N ASN A 100 9.76 9.59 18.79
CA ASN A 100 10.05 9.69 17.36
C ASN A 100 11.12 8.69 16.88
N ASN A 101 11.53 7.74 17.72
CA ASN A 101 12.60 6.82 17.40
C ASN A 101 12.07 5.61 16.62
N LEU A 102 12.38 5.59 15.32
CA LEU A 102 11.99 4.52 14.41
C LEU A 102 12.67 3.17 14.72
N THR A 103 13.79 3.17 15.43
CA THR A 103 14.51 1.94 15.83
C THR A 103 13.86 1.27 17.03
N THR A 104 13.36 2.06 17.99
CA THR A 104 12.58 1.55 19.14
C THR A 104 11.10 1.40 18.83
N LEU A 105 10.69 1.69 17.59
CA LEU A 105 9.33 1.53 17.09
C LEU A 105 8.30 2.40 17.81
N ASP A 106 8.72 3.58 18.29
CA ASP A 106 7.84 4.49 19.03
C ASP A 106 6.52 4.74 18.26
N SER A 107 5.40 4.72 18.95
CA SER A 107 4.10 4.72 18.28
C SER A 107 2.96 5.35 19.10
N ALA A 108 1.87 5.76 18.46
CA ALA A 108 0.65 6.08 19.21
C ALA A 108 0.09 4.81 19.85
N VAL A 109 0.00 3.73 19.08
CA VAL A 109 -0.42 2.40 19.58
C VAL A 109 0.59 1.35 19.15
N PHE A 110 1.11 0.59 20.10
CA PHE A 110 1.89 -0.62 19.87
C PHE A 110 1.07 -1.84 20.30
N ILE A 111 0.81 -2.75 19.38
CA ILE A 111 0.10 -4.02 19.64
C ILE A 111 1.14 -5.14 19.64
N GLN A 112 1.35 -5.71 20.83
CA GLN A 112 2.33 -6.77 21.05
C GLN A 112 1.86 -8.10 20.47
N ARG A 113 2.80 -9.04 20.31
CA ARG A 113 2.56 -10.38 19.74
C ARG A 113 1.38 -11.13 20.38
N GLN A 114 1.29 -11.08 21.70
CA GLN A 114 0.25 -11.76 22.47
C GLN A 114 -1.12 -11.05 22.43
N ALA A 115 -1.20 -9.82 21.92
CA ALA A 115 -2.41 -8.98 21.93
C ALA A 115 -3.31 -9.22 20.72
N SER A 116 -3.72 -10.47 20.53
CA SER A 116 -4.60 -10.88 19.43
C SER A 116 -6.01 -10.30 19.58
N ALA A 117 -6.74 -10.22 18.46
CA ALA A 117 -8.11 -9.70 18.42
C ALA A 117 -8.27 -8.28 19.01
N THR A 118 -7.20 -7.47 18.98
CA THR A 118 -7.25 -6.06 19.39
C THR A 118 -8.06 -5.24 18.39
N VAL A 119 -8.88 -4.32 18.89
CA VAL A 119 -9.67 -3.38 18.09
C VAL A 119 -9.25 -1.96 18.42
N ILE A 120 -8.75 -1.23 17.42
CA ILE A 120 -8.44 0.19 17.48
C ILE A 120 -9.44 0.91 16.59
N ARG A 121 -10.42 1.59 17.18
CA ARG A 121 -11.56 2.16 16.46
C ARG A 121 -11.78 3.64 16.75
N ASN A 122 -12.09 4.43 15.72
CA ASN A 122 -12.56 5.81 15.86
C ASN A 122 -11.63 6.71 16.71
N ASN A 123 -10.32 6.44 16.69
CA ASN A 123 -9.33 7.21 17.44
C ASN A 123 -8.68 8.30 16.55
N ARG A 124 -8.15 9.34 17.20
CA ARG A 124 -7.32 10.36 16.57
C ARG A 124 -5.86 10.19 17.00
N LEU A 125 -4.99 9.80 16.08
CA LEU A 125 -3.59 9.48 16.35
C LEU A 125 -2.67 10.56 15.76
N LEU A 126 -1.93 11.26 16.63
CA LEU A 126 -1.01 12.34 16.30
C LEU A 126 0.41 11.96 16.75
N ALA A 127 1.07 11.08 16.00
CA ALA A 127 2.37 10.55 16.37
C ALA A 127 3.47 10.91 15.35
N PRO A 128 4.67 11.32 15.80
CA PRO A 128 5.78 11.61 14.90
C PRO A 128 6.38 10.35 14.24
N ALA A 129 6.39 9.23 14.94
CA ALA A 129 6.82 7.92 14.43
C ALA A 129 5.62 7.12 13.90
N PHE A 130 5.29 5.96 14.46
CA PHE A 130 4.24 5.10 13.92
C PHE A 130 2.86 5.45 14.50
N GLY A 131 1.80 5.39 13.69
CA GLY A 131 0.44 5.54 14.20
C GLY A 131 0.02 4.30 14.99
N VAL A 132 -0.19 3.19 14.28
CA VAL A 132 -0.45 1.86 14.85
C VAL A 132 0.63 0.90 14.36
N TRP A 133 1.38 0.33 15.29
CA TRP A 133 2.28 -0.79 15.01
C TRP A 133 1.65 -2.10 15.49
N VAL A 134 1.62 -3.11 14.64
CA VAL A 134 1.12 -4.45 14.96
C VAL A 134 2.26 -5.45 14.77
N ASP A 135 2.76 -6.01 15.87
CA ASP A 135 3.87 -6.97 15.87
C ASP A 135 3.36 -8.42 15.94
N ALA A 136 3.48 -9.16 14.84
CA ALA A 136 3.33 -10.60 14.74
C ALA A 136 2.12 -11.21 15.48
N THR A 137 0.97 -10.58 15.37
CA THR A 137 -0.29 -11.05 15.97
C THR A 137 -1.39 -11.22 14.93
N GLN A 138 -2.59 -11.58 15.37
CA GLN A 138 -3.69 -11.96 14.49
C GLN A 138 -5.03 -11.34 14.85
N GLY A 139 -5.89 -11.21 13.84
CA GLY A 139 -7.29 -10.82 14.01
C GLY A 139 -7.50 -9.38 14.47
N VAL A 140 -6.51 -8.50 14.28
CA VAL A 140 -6.58 -7.08 14.67
C VAL A 140 -7.53 -6.32 13.74
N LEU A 141 -8.38 -5.47 14.31
CA LEU A 141 -9.23 -4.52 13.58
C LEU A 141 -8.74 -3.10 13.84
N ILE A 142 -8.37 -2.38 12.77
CA ILE A 142 -8.00 -0.97 12.80
C ILE A 142 -9.03 -0.23 11.95
N GLU A 143 -10.00 0.43 12.57
CA GLU A 143 -11.18 0.95 11.86
C GLU A 143 -11.53 2.40 12.17
N GLY A 144 -11.80 3.20 11.14
CA GLY A 144 -12.35 4.54 11.32
C GLY A 144 -11.40 5.52 12.02
N ASN A 145 -10.11 5.21 12.12
CA ASN A 145 -9.15 6.08 12.80
C ASN A 145 -8.68 7.20 11.88
N GLN A 146 -8.39 8.36 12.47
CA GLN A 146 -7.70 9.46 11.82
C GLN A 146 -6.24 9.49 12.28
N ILE A 147 -5.29 9.29 11.36
CA ILE A 147 -3.86 9.21 11.67
C ILE A 147 -3.13 10.32 10.93
N ILE A 148 -2.46 11.20 11.67
CA ILE A 148 -1.82 12.40 11.12
C ILE A 148 -0.36 12.44 11.57
N GLY A 149 0.55 12.41 10.59
CA GLY A 149 1.99 12.57 10.81
C GLY A 149 2.44 14.05 10.84
N PRO A 150 3.69 14.31 11.28
CA PRO A 150 4.23 15.67 11.43
C PRO A 150 4.69 16.24 10.07
N LYS A 151 4.08 17.35 9.64
CA LYS A 151 4.36 17.98 8.33
C LYS A 151 5.77 18.57 8.21
N ASP A 152 6.32 19.03 9.32
CA ASP A 152 7.62 19.70 9.47
C ASP A 152 8.81 18.73 9.47
N VAL A 153 8.56 17.42 9.63
CA VAL A 153 9.59 16.37 9.53
C VAL A 153 9.70 15.91 8.08
N ARG A 154 10.90 15.57 7.59
CA ARG A 154 11.04 14.99 6.24
C ARG A 154 10.34 13.64 6.15
N SER A 155 9.67 13.34 5.04
CA SER A 155 8.90 12.09 4.87
C SER A 155 9.68 10.80 5.23
N GLN A 156 10.97 10.71 4.90
CA GLN A 156 11.83 9.56 5.21
C GLN A 156 12.01 9.33 6.73
N ASP A 157 11.96 10.40 7.52
CA ASP A 157 12.21 10.40 8.96
C ASP A 157 10.91 10.24 9.78
N ARG A 158 9.76 10.06 9.11
CA ARG A 158 8.46 9.78 9.75
C ARG A 158 8.24 8.27 9.85
N GLY A 159 7.38 7.83 10.77
CA GLY A 159 6.90 6.46 10.76
C GLY A 159 5.70 6.26 9.82
N ASN A 160 5.32 5.00 9.65
CA ASN A 160 4.15 4.62 8.86
C ASN A 160 2.87 4.80 9.70
N ALA A 161 1.75 5.14 9.08
CA ALA A 161 0.52 5.35 9.84
C ALA A 161 -0.03 4.04 10.40
N ILE A 162 -0.10 3.00 9.57
CA ILE A 162 -0.41 1.63 10.00
C ILE A 162 0.74 0.73 9.54
N HIS A 163 1.35 0.01 10.46
CA HIS A 163 2.42 -0.95 10.19
C HIS A 163 1.99 -2.35 10.63
N LEU A 164 1.91 -3.27 9.67
CA LEU A 164 1.60 -4.68 9.89
C LEU A 164 2.86 -5.52 9.63
N TYR A 165 3.45 -6.09 10.68
CA TYR A 165 4.63 -6.95 10.56
C TYR A 165 4.30 -8.38 11.02
N ALA A 166 4.45 -9.37 10.14
CA ALA A 166 4.11 -10.77 10.41
C ALA A 166 2.66 -11.01 10.92
N VAL A 167 1.71 -10.22 10.42
CA VAL A 167 0.31 -10.21 10.85
C VAL A 167 -0.57 -11.09 9.96
N SER A 168 -1.57 -11.74 10.56
CA SER A 168 -2.58 -12.50 9.81
C SER A 168 -4.02 -12.14 10.18
N GLY A 169 -4.91 -12.17 9.19
CA GLY A 169 -6.34 -11.94 9.39
C GLY A 169 -6.72 -10.53 9.87
N ALA A 170 -5.81 -9.56 9.79
CA ALA A 170 -6.08 -8.19 10.17
C ALA A 170 -6.99 -7.48 9.16
N LYS A 171 -7.75 -6.52 9.68
CA LYS A 171 -8.65 -5.67 8.91
C LYS A 171 -8.31 -4.21 9.18
N ALA A 172 -7.76 -3.52 8.20
CA ALA A 172 -7.58 -2.06 8.24
C ALA A 172 -8.67 -1.43 7.38
N ARG A 173 -9.66 -0.80 8.00
CA ARG A 173 -10.89 -0.36 7.33
C ARG A 173 -11.23 1.09 7.57
N ASN A 174 -11.63 1.80 6.52
CA ASN A 174 -12.21 3.15 6.64
C ASN A 174 -11.32 4.14 7.43
N ASN A 175 -10.00 3.94 7.45
CA ASN A 175 -9.08 4.86 8.12
C ASN A 175 -8.74 6.03 7.21
N ARG A 176 -8.48 7.19 7.81
CA ARG A 176 -8.01 8.39 7.12
C ARG A 176 -6.59 8.69 7.55
N VAL A 177 -5.67 8.70 6.60
CA VAL A 177 -4.24 8.92 6.86
C VAL A 177 -3.73 10.13 6.11
N GLN A 178 -3.00 10.99 6.80
CA GLN A 178 -2.31 12.13 6.18
C GLN A 178 -0.91 12.32 6.75
N PHE A 179 0.03 12.74 5.91
CA PHE A 179 1.37 13.21 6.30
C PHE A 179 2.26 12.21 7.08
N ALA A 180 1.89 10.93 7.17
CA ALA A 180 2.81 9.87 7.59
C ALA A 180 3.90 9.60 6.53
N ARG A 181 4.85 8.71 6.79
CA ARG A 181 5.77 8.24 5.74
C ARG A 181 5.01 7.44 4.69
N ASP A 182 4.54 6.25 5.07
CA ASP A 182 3.64 5.43 4.25
C ASP A 182 2.28 5.32 4.96
N GLY A 183 1.20 5.18 4.19
CA GLY A 183 -0.15 5.06 4.72
C GLY A 183 -0.35 3.74 5.44
N ILE A 184 -0.41 2.65 4.68
CA ILE A 184 -0.44 1.29 5.23
C ILE A 184 0.78 0.54 4.71
N TYR A 185 1.69 0.20 5.61
CA TYR A 185 2.83 -0.66 5.31
C TYR A 185 2.56 -2.07 5.82
N ILE A 186 2.75 -3.07 4.96
CA ILE A 186 2.49 -4.47 5.27
C ILE A 186 3.67 -5.33 4.84
N ASP A 187 4.24 -6.07 5.79
CA ASP A 187 5.43 -6.90 5.60
C ASP A 187 5.24 -8.30 6.18
N THR A 188 5.54 -9.33 5.38
CA THR A 188 5.46 -10.75 5.75
C THR A 188 4.10 -11.12 6.37
N SER A 189 3.04 -10.45 5.93
CA SER A 189 1.71 -10.48 6.55
C SER A 189 0.69 -10.99 5.54
N ASN A 190 -0.04 -12.05 5.90
CA ASN A 190 -0.85 -12.82 4.94
C ASN A 190 -2.33 -12.88 5.33
N GLY A 191 -3.23 -12.94 4.34
CA GLY A 191 -4.67 -13.11 4.59
C GLY A 191 -5.36 -11.89 5.21
N ASN A 192 -4.82 -10.70 5.00
CA ASN A 192 -5.29 -9.42 5.54
C ASN A 192 -6.21 -8.69 4.56
N HIS A 193 -7.04 -7.80 5.10
CA HIS A 193 -8.02 -7.02 4.36
C HIS A 193 -7.75 -5.52 4.59
N LEU A 194 -7.37 -4.81 3.54
CA LEU A 194 -7.18 -3.36 3.53
C LEU A 194 -8.30 -2.75 2.68
N GLU A 195 -9.26 -2.09 3.32
CA GLU A 195 -10.54 -1.77 2.69
C GLU A 195 -11.06 -0.36 3.01
N GLY A 196 -11.47 0.40 1.99
CA GLY A 196 -12.14 1.70 2.20
C GLY A 196 -11.27 2.80 2.83
N ASN A 197 -9.95 2.64 2.87
CA ASN A 197 -9.06 3.63 3.49
C ASN A 197 -8.80 4.81 2.55
N VAL A 198 -8.69 6.02 3.12
CA VAL A 198 -8.32 7.25 2.41
C VAL A 198 -6.92 7.67 2.85
N LEU A 199 -5.99 7.70 1.90
CA LEU A 199 -4.55 7.82 2.16
C LEU A 199 -3.99 8.98 1.34
N GLU A 200 -3.66 10.09 1.99
CA GLU A 200 -3.32 11.34 1.28
C GLU A 200 -1.98 11.91 1.72
N ASP A 201 -1.27 12.54 0.78
CA ASP A 201 -0.07 13.33 1.08
C ASP A 201 1.00 12.51 1.85
N VAL A 202 1.09 11.22 1.52
CA VAL A 202 2.09 10.25 2.02
C VAL A 202 3.03 9.83 0.89
N ARG A 203 4.15 9.20 1.23
CA ARG A 203 5.06 8.62 0.23
C ARG A 203 4.34 7.51 -0.53
N TYR A 204 4.03 6.40 0.14
CA TYR A 204 3.26 5.32 -0.46
C TYR A 204 1.91 5.20 0.23
N GLY A 205 0.81 5.17 -0.54
CA GLY A 205 -0.52 4.95 0.02
C GLY A 205 -0.58 3.59 0.70
N ILE A 206 -0.50 2.53 -0.09
CA ILE A 206 -0.38 1.15 0.42
C ILE A 206 0.93 0.55 -0.08
N HIS A 207 1.76 0.05 0.83
CA HIS A 207 3.10 -0.47 0.57
C HIS A 207 3.22 -1.92 1.05
N TYR A 208 3.41 -2.84 0.12
CA TYR A 208 3.57 -4.27 0.37
C TYR A 208 5.02 -4.71 0.29
N MET A 209 5.40 -5.60 1.20
CA MET A 209 6.63 -6.41 1.14
C MET A 209 6.29 -7.86 1.54
N PHE A 210 6.64 -8.84 0.70
CA PHE A 210 6.57 -10.28 1.04
C PHE A 210 5.22 -10.77 1.62
N SER A 211 4.10 -10.20 1.18
CA SER A 211 2.79 -10.33 1.85
C SER A 211 1.74 -10.88 0.90
N HIS A 212 1.25 -12.10 1.15
CA HIS A 212 0.48 -12.89 0.18
C HIS A 212 -0.99 -13.07 0.56
N ASN A 213 -1.82 -13.44 -0.42
CA ASN A 213 -3.25 -13.77 -0.21
C ASN A 213 -4.04 -12.65 0.48
N ASN A 214 -3.64 -11.39 0.26
CA ASN A 214 -4.28 -10.24 0.86
C ASN A 214 -5.29 -9.60 -0.09
N LYS A 215 -6.24 -8.86 0.48
CA LYS A 215 -7.27 -8.10 -0.24
C LYS A 215 -7.04 -6.62 -0.05
N VAL A 216 -6.96 -5.89 -1.16
CA VAL A 216 -6.84 -4.43 -1.23
C VAL A 216 -8.06 -3.93 -2.00
N LEU A 217 -9.06 -3.44 -1.27
CA LEU A 217 -10.40 -3.21 -1.80
C LEU A 217 -10.86 -1.77 -1.59
N TYR A 218 -11.32 -1.09 -2.63
CA TYR A 218 -12.02 0.20 -2.50
C TYR A 218 -11.26 1.28 -1.71
N ASN A 219 -9.92 1.24 -1.71
CA ASN A 219 -9.11 2.28 -1.08
C ASN A 219 -8.97 3.47 -2.03
N GLN A 220 -8.68 4.64 -1.48
CA GLN A 220 -8.38 5.84 -2.23
C GLN A 220 -7.01 6.41 -1.84
N THR A 221 -6.15 6.66 -2.83
CA THR A 221 -4.91 7.40 -2.68
C THR A 221 -5.01 8.74 -3.40
N ARG A 222 -4.45 9.79 -2.79
CA ARG A 222 -4.44 11.13 -3.40
C ARG A 222 -3.18 11.91 -3.06
N ARG A 223 -2.55 12.53 -4.07
CA ARG A 223 -1.31 13.32 -3.91
C ARG A 223 -0.20 12.57 -3.17
N THR A 224 -0.10 11.27 -3.41
CA THR A 224 0.98 10.43 -2.86
C THR A 224 2.14 10.36 -3.83
N ARG A 225 3.32 9.89 -3.38
CA ARG A 225 4.45 9.62 -4.30
C ARG A 225 4.23 8.35 -5.13
N THR A 226 3.51 7.37 -4.59
CA THR A 226 3.00 6.19 -5.28
C THR A 226 1.70 5.80 -4.61
N GLY A 227 0.63 5.60 -5.36
CA GLY A 227 -0.65 5.17 -4.80
C GLY A 227 -0.53 3.80 -4.15
N TYR A 228 -0.32 2.78 -4.97
CA TYR A 228 -0.22 1.39 -4.55
C TYR A 228 1.13 0.80 -4.94
N ALA A 229 2.04 0.66 -3.97
CA ALA A 229 3.34 0.02 -4.13
C ALA A 229 3.23 -1.47 -3.74
N LEU A 230 2.94 -2.32 -4.73
CA LEU A 230 2.78 -3.76 -4.56
C LEU A 230 4.11 -4.45 -4.86
N MET A 231 4.78 -5.00 -3.83
CA MET A 231 6.11 -5.62 -4.00
C MET A 231 6.21 -7.04 -3.44
N GLN A 232 6.92 -7.89 -4.19
CA GLN A 232 7.39 -9.22 -3.79
C GLN A 232 6.29 -10.12 -3.20
N SER A 233 5.13 -10.10 -3.83
CA SER A 233 3.90 -10.67 -3.27
C SER A 233 3.13 -11.47 -4.33
N ARG A 234 2.23 -12.34 -3.89
CA ARG A 234 1.45 -13.20 -4.79
C ARG A 234 0.03 -13.40 -4.31
N GLN A 235 -0.85 -13.76 -5.25
CA GLN A 235 -2.26 -14.05 -4.97
C GLN A 235 -2.99 -12.87 -4.32
N LEU A 236 -2.66 -11.65 -4.73
CA LEU A 236 -3.35 -10.45 -4.27
C LEU A 236 -4.69 -10.28 -4.99
N THR A 237 -5.69 -9.79 -4.26
CA THR A 237 -6.96 -9.32 -4.83
C THR A 237 -7.03 -7.81 -4.68
N VAL A 238 -6.85 -7.08 -5.78
CA VAL A 238 -6.77 -5.61 -5.82
C VAL A 238 -7.94 -5.09 -6.64
N ILE A 239 -9.04 -4.72 -5.97
CA ILE A 239 -10.31 -4.44 -6.64
C ILE A 239 -10.89 -3.08 -6.24
N GLY A 240 -11.37 -2.32 -7.23
CA GLY A 240 -12.16 -1.11 -6.98
C GLY A 240 -11.38 0.05 -6.34
N ASN A 241 -10.05 0.00 -6.35
CA ASN A 241 -9.22 1.03 -5.74
C ASN A 241 -9.08 2.25 -6.66
N ARG A 242 -8.82 3.41 -6.06
CA ARG A 242 -8.71 4.69 -6.77
C ARG A 242 -7.41 5.40 -6.45
N SER A 243 -6.65 5.79 -7.48
CA SER A 243 -5.44 6.60 -7.35
C SER A 243 -5.60 7.89 -8.16
N GLU A 244 -5.37 9.02 -7.51
CA GLU A 244 -5.60 10.34 -8.10
C GLU A 244 -4.51 11.34 -7.79
N ASP A 245 -4.03 12.03 -8.82
CA ASP A 245 -3.06 13.11 -8.66
C ASP A 245 -1.80 12.64 -7.89
N ASP A 246 -1.55 11.33 -7.91
CA ASP A 246 -0.35 10.69 -7.38
C ASP A 246 0.81 10.97 -8.32
N GLN A 247 2.03 10.97 -7.80
CA GLN A 247 3.24 11.11 -8.58
C GLN A 247 3.78 9.72 -8.96
N ASN A 248 4.76 9.66 -9.87
CA ASN A 248 5.52 8.48 -10.31
C ASN A 248 4.69 7.28 -10.79
N TYR A 249 3.91 6.64 -9.91
CA TYR A 249 3.13 5.44 -10.17
C TYR A 249 1.76 5.52 -9.47
N GLY A 250 0.67 5.28 -10.21
CA GLY A 250 -0.62 5.00 -9.60
C GLY A 250 -0.61 3.62 -8.95
N ILE A 251 -0.27 2.59 -9.75
CA ILE A 251 0.04 1.25 -9.27
C ILE A 251 1.45 0.86 -9.73
N LEU A 252 2.30 0.49 -8.77
CA LEU A 252 3.59 -0.16 -8.99
C LEU A 252 3.44 -1.65 -8.66
N MET A 253 3.71 -2.52 -9.64
CA MET A 253 3.82 -3.96 -9.46
C MET A 253 5.29 -4.36 -9.65
N ASN A 254 5.92 -4.83 -8.58
CA ASN A 254 7.30 -5.29 -8.60
C ASN A 254 7.41 -6.71 -8.01
N TYR A 255 7.72 -7.72 -8.83
CA TYR A 255 7.67 -9.12 -8.41
C TYR A 255 6.28 -9.54 -7.88
N ILE A 256 5.23 -9.25 -8.65
CA ILE A 256 3.85 -9.67 -8.35
C ILE A 256 3.42 -10.83 -9.25
N THR A 257 2.91 -11.91 -8.67
CA THR A 257 2.44 -13.07 -9.45
C THR A 257 1.07 -13.58 -9.03
N TYR A 258 0.37 -14.23 -9.95
CA TYR A 258 -0.91 -14.91 -9.71
C TYR A 258 -1.96 -14.02 -9.03
N SER A 259 -1.91 -12.71 -9.28
CA SER A 259 -2.76 -11.72 -8.64
C SER A 259 -3.84 -11.21 -9.59
N THR A 260 -4.92 -10.69 -9.04
CA THR A 260 -6.03 -10.10 -9.79
C THR A 260 -6.15 -8.62 -9.48
N LEU A 261 -6.03 -7.79 -10.50
CA LEU A 261 -6.26 -6.35 -10.47
C LEU A 261 -7.50 -6.05 -11.33
N ARG A 262 -8.60 -5.65 -10.70
CA ARG A 262 -9.87 -5.46 -11.41
C ARG A 262 -10.62 -4.21 -10.97
N ASP A 263 -11.30 -3.55 -11.91
CA ASP A 263 -12.17 -2.40 -11.63
C ASP A 263 -11.47 -1.24 -10.89
N ASN A 264 -10.14 -1.11 -10.99
CA ASN A 264 -9.40 -0.01 -10.35
C ASN A 264 -9.44 1.24 -11.25
N HIS A 265 -9.46 2.42 -10.65
CA HIS A 265 -9.53 3.71 -11.33
C HIS A 265 -8.31 4.57 -11.02
N ILE A 266 -7.40 4.69 -11.97
CA ILE A 266 -6.14 5.40 -11.83
C ILE A 266 -6.13 6.58 -12.80
N SER A 267 -6.01 7.79 -12.26
CA SER A 267 -6.13 8.99 -13.09
C SER A 267 -5.13 10.07 -12.69
N ARG A 268 -4.67 10.84 -13.68
CA ARG A 268 -3.83 12.03 -13.49
C ARG A 268 -2.54 11.74 -12.72
N VAL A 269 -1.87 10.62 -13.03
CA VAL A 269 -0.56 10.34 -12.42
C VAL A 269 0.48 11.29 -13.00
N GLN A 270 1.11 12.04 -12.13
CA GLN A 270 2.00 13.15 -12.45
C GLN A 270 3.45 12.71 -12.50
N ASP A 271 4.25 13.47 -13.24
CA ASP A 271 5.69 13.31 -13.22
C ASP A 271 6.21 13.62 -11.80
N GLY A 272 6.94 12.69 -11.21
CA GLY A 272 7.54 12.85 -9.90
C GLY A 272 9.05 13.05 -10.00
N ASN A 273 9.65 13.51 -8.90
CA ASN A 273 11.11 13.59 -8.82
C ASN A 273 11.70 12.17 -8.77
N ALA A 274 12.54 11.83 -9.76
CA ALA A 274 13.38 10.62 -9.74
C ALA A 274 14.46 10.63 -8.63
N GLY A 275 14.54 11.70 -7.84
CA GLY A 275 15.52 11.90 -6.78
C GLY A 275 15.08 11.27 -5.46
N TYR A 276 15.79 10.19 -5.09
CA TYR A 276 16.19 9.72 -3.75
C TYR A 276 16.04 8.20 -3.52
N ASP A 277 15.32 7.46 -4.37
CA ASP A 277 15.14 5.99 -4.24
C ASP A 277 15.65 5.26 -5.50
N GLY A 278 16.91 5.56 -5.86
CA GLY A 278 17.55 5.37 -7.17
C GLY A 278 17.70 3.94 -7.71
N MET A 279 16.66 3.11 -7.69
CA MET A 279 16.67 1.79 -8.34
C MET A 279 15.85 1.69 -9.63
N ILE A 280 14.98 2.65 -9.95
CA ILE A 280 14.20 2.61 -11.20
C ILE A 280 14.15 4.00 -11.86
N PRO A 281 14.89 4.22 -12.97
CA PRO A 281 14.66 5.37 -13.85
C PRO A 281 13.20 5.32 -14.33
N GLY A 282 12.37 6.33 -14.01
CA GLY A 282 10.96 6.20 -14.37
C GLY A 282 9.95 7.14 -13.75
N GLY A 283 10.32 8.33 -13.25
CA GLY A 283 9.38 9.30 -12.67
C GLY A 283 8.35 9.91 -13.64
N GLU A 284 8.21 9.40 -14.86
CA GLU A 284 7.30 9.87 -15.92
C GLU A 284 5.82 9.50 -15.64
N GLY A 285 5.28 9.76 -14.45
CA GLY A 285 3.85 9.61 -14.10
C GLY A 285 3.08 8.45 -14.77
N LYS A 286 3.29 7.23 -14.30
CA LYS A 286 2.74 5.99 -14.91
C LYS A 286 1.47 5.55 -14.20
N ALA A 287 0.37 5.35 -14.91
CA ALA A 287 -0.86 4.86 -14.29
C ALA A 287 -0.64 3.44 -13.74
N VAL A 288 -0.06 2.53 -14.53
CA VAL A 288 0.43 1.24 -14.02
C VAL A 288 1.84 0.92 -14.53
N PHE A 289 2.72 0.51 -13.63
CA PHE A 289 4.05 0.02 -13.95
C PHE A 289 4.25 -1.41 -13.46
N ILE A 290 4.73 -2.28 -14.34
CA ILE A 290 4.82 -3.71 -14.15
C ILE A 290 6.26 -4.15 -14.41
N TYR A 291 6.93 -4.56 -13.34
CA TYR A 291 8.30 -5.02 -13.33
C TYR A 291 8.37 -6.45 -12.81
N ASN A 292 8.97 -7.34 -13.61
CA ASN A 292 9.14 -8.77 -13.34
C ASN A 292 7.93 -9.43 -12.65
N SER A 293 6.74 -9.23 -13.22
CA SER A 293 5.47 -9.67 -12.64
C SER A 293 4.71 -10.49 -13.68
N GLN A 294 4.49 -11.79 -13.43
CA GLN A 294 3.89 -12.72 -14.40
C GLN A 294 2.58 -13.36 -13.89
N PHE A 295 1.79 -13.91 -14.81
CA PHE A 295 0.59 -14.70 -14.51
C PHE A 295 -0.50 -13.94 -13.75
N ASN A 296 -0.56 -12.62 -13.91
CA ASN A 296 -1.60 -11.79 -13.29
C ASN A 296 -2.77 -11.59 -14.24
N ARG A 297 -3.93 -11.24 -13.67
CA ARG A 297 -5.13 -10.80 -14.39
C ARG A 297 -5.33 -9.32 -14.14
N ILE A 298 -5.33 -8.52 -15.19
CA ILE A 298 -5.51 -7.07 -15.15
C ILE A 298 -6.70 -6.77 -16.05
N GLU A 299 -7.86 -6.62 -15.44
CA GLU A 299 -9.15 -6.62 -16.14
C GLU A 299 -10.01 -5.43 -15.74
N ASN A 300 -10.74 -4.81 -16.68
CA ASN A 300 -11.73 -3.77 -16.37
C ASN A 300 -11.20 -2.56 -15.58
N ASN A 301 -9.90 -2.27 -15.64
CA ASN A 301 -9.34 -1.09 -14.98
C ASN A 301 -9.43 0.14 -15.89
N HIS A 302 -9.52 1.32 -15.28
CA HIS A 302 -9.47 2.60 -15.98
C HIS A 302 -8.15 3.29 -15.66
N PHE A 303 -7.34 3.53 -16.70
CA PHE A 303 -6.06 4.22 -16.63
C PHE A 303 -6.10 5.47 -17.50
N SER A 304 -6.14 6.66 -16.89
CA SER A 304 -6.38 7.89 -17.63
C SER A 304 -5.52 9.09 -17.25
N ASP A 305 -5.45 10.02 -18.20
CA ASP A 305 -4.87 11.36 -18.06
C ASP A 305 -3.44 11.36 -17.45
N SER A 306 -2.69 10.28 -17.68
CA SER A 306 -1.35 10.10 -17.12
C SER A 306 -0.30 10.23 -18.23
N ALA A 307 0.97 10.39 -17.85
CA ALA A 307 2.03 10.45 -18.84
C ALA A 307 2.18 9.11 -19.58
N LEU A 308 2.00 7.99 -18.88
CA LEU A 308 2.05 6.66 -19.45
C LEU A 308 0.92 5.79 -18.89
N GLY A 309 0.11 5.18 -19.76
CA GLY A 309 -0.99 4.30 -19.35
C GLY A 309 -0.47 3.03 -18.68
N ILE A 310 0.27 2.22 -19.44
CA ILE A 310 0.91 0.99 -18.95
C ILE A 310 2.36 0.92 -19.38
N HIS A 311 3.23 0.63 -18.43
CA HIS A 311 4.62 0.29 -18.67
C HIS A 311 4.92 -1.12 -18.19
N LEU A 312 5.42 -1.96 -19.08
CA LEU A 312 5.69 -3.35 -18.77
C LEU A 312 7.11 -3.73 -19.23
N THR A 313 7.91 -4.27 -18.31
CA THR A 313 9.34 -4.56 -18.53
C THR A 313 9.82 -5.76 -17.70
N ALA A 314 11.08 -6.16 -17.91
CA ALA A 314 11.81 -7.18 -17.14
C ALA A 314 11.12 -8.55 -17.09
N GLY A 315 10.63 -9.04 -18.24
CA GLY A 315 10.06 -10.39 -18.36
C GLY A 315 8.70 -10.56 -17.69
N SER A 316 7.92 -9.48 -17.58
CA SER A 316 6.53 -9.48 -17.07
C SER A 316 5.54 -10.11 -18.06
N GLU A 317 5.81 -11.35 -18.44
CA GLU A 317 5.08 -12.10 -19.46
C GLU A 317 3.89 -12.87 -18.87
N ASP A 318 3.08 -13.50 -19.72
CA ASP A 318 1.94 -14.35 -19.33
C ASP A 318 0.87 -13.67 -18.44
N ASN A 319 0.78 -12.34 -18.50
CA ASN A 319 -0.32 -11.59 -17.90
C ASN A 319 -1.53 -11.56 -18.84
N LYS A 320 -2.74 -11.67 -18.27
CA LYS A 320 -4.00 -11.47 -18.98
C LYS A 320 -4.42 -10.01 -18.83
N ILE A 321 -4.36 -9.26 -19.91
CA ILE A 321 -4.68 -7.82 -19.95
C ILE A 321 -5.81 -7.62 -20.95
N SER A 322 -7.04 -7.50 -20.47
CA SER A 322 -8.23 -7.35 -21.32
C SER A 322 -9.32 -6.53 -20.63
N GLY A 323 -10.21 -5.91 -21.40
CA GLY A 323 -11.32 -5.12 -20.86
C GLY A 323 -10.91 -3.84 -20.13
N ASN A 324 -9.65 -3.42 -20.17
CA ASN A 324 -9.22 -2.16 -19.55
C ASN A 324 -9.53 -0.96 -20.44
N ALA A 325 -9.60 0.23 -19.87
CA ALA A 325 -9.74 1.50 -20.58
C ALA A 325 -8.48 2.35 -20.40
N PHE A 326 -7.78 2.61 -21.49
CA PHE A 326 -6.61 3.48 -21.55
C PHE A 326 -7.00 4.80 -22.24
N ILE A 327 -7.22 5.85 -21.44
CA ILE A 327 -7.88 7.08 -21.92
C ILE A 327 -6.97 8.29 -21.74
N ASN A 328 -6.71 9.04 -22.82
CA ASN A 328 -5.99 10.31 -22.81
C ASN A 328 -4.60 10.28 -22.13
N ASN A 329 -3.94 9.13 -22.08
CA ASN A 329 -2.55 9.08 -21.65
C ASN A 329 -1.64 9.65 -22.73
N ARG A 330 -0.56 10.35 -22.37
CA ARG A 330 0.39 10.90 -23.37
C ARG A 330 1.01 9.79 -24.23
N GLN A 331 1.31 8.66 -23.60
CA GLN A 331 1.66 7.40 -24.24
C GLN A 331 0.80 6.30 -23.63
N GLN A 332 0.13 5.47 -24.43
CA GLN A 332 -0.70 4.39 -23.86
C GLN A 332 0.16 3.24 -23.34
N VAL A 333 1.10 2.77 -24.16
CA VAL A 333 1.89 1.57 -23.87
C VAL A 333 3.38 1.81 -24.06
N LYS A 334 4.16 1.42 -23.06
CA LYS A 334 5.61 1.20 -23.17
C LYS A 334 5.88 -0.25 -22.83
N TYR A 335 6.31 -1.02 -23.80
CA TYR A 335 6.61 -2.44 -23.65
C TYR A 335 8.09 -2.68 -23.97
N VAL A 336 8.82 -3.25 -23.01
CA VAL A 336 10.26 -3.52 -23.14
C VAL A 336 10.49 -5.00 -22.88
N ALA A 337 10.30 -5.82 -23.92
CA ALA A 337 10.57 -7.26 -23.90
C ALA A 337 10.73 -7.80 -25.34
N THR A 338 11.15 -9.06 -25.45
CA THR A 338 11.53 -9.71 -26.72
C THR A 338 10.47 -10.62 -27.31
N ARG A 339 9.35 -10.82 -26.62
CA ARG A 339 8.24 -11.69 -27.06
C ARG A 339 7.01 -10.87 -27.42
N THR A 340 6.27 -11.36 -28.43
CA THR A 340 4.96 -10.81 -28.76
C THR A 340 3.93 -11.24 -27.72
N GLN A 341 3.05 -10.32 -27.32
CA GLN A 341 2.01 -10.54 -26.31
C GLN A 341 0.64 -10.21 -26.90
N GLU A 342 -0.34 -11.08 -26.67
CA GLU A 342 -1.74 -10.84 -27.01
C GLU A 342 -2.48 -10.25 -25.81
N TRP A 343 -3.03 -9.06 -25.96
CA TRP A 343 -3.81 -8.31 -24.97
C TRP A 343 -5.29 -8.28 -25.34
N SER A 344 -5.80 -9.42 -25.81
CA SER A 344 -7.22 -9.74 -25.83
C SER A 344 -7.43 -11.14 -25.28
N GLN A 345 -8.62 -11.38 -24.74
CA GLN A 345 -9.00 -12.67 -24.19
C GLN A 345 -10.42 -13.01 -24.59
N ASP A 346 -10.64 -14.25 -25.03
CA ASP A 346 -11.96 -14.78 -25.38
C ASP A 346 -12.71 -13.86 -26.38
N GLY A 347 -11.97 -13.32 -27.37
CA GLY A 347 -12.50 -12.41 -28.39
C GLY A 347 -12.73 -10.97 -27.92
N ARG A 348 -12.18 -10.57 -26.77
CA ARG A 348 -12.38 -9.24 -26.19
C ARG A 348 -11.08 -8.59 -25.74
N GLY A 349 -10.78 -7.41 -26.26
CA GLY A 349 -9.60 -6.61 -25.98
C GLY A 349 -9.83 -5.49 -24.97
N ASN A 350 -9.01 -4.45 -25.09
CA ASN A 350 -9.05 -3.24 -24.28
C ASN A 350 -9.57 -2.05 -25.10
N PHE A 351 -10.03 -1.01 -24.42
CA PHE A 351 -10.34 0.27 -25.03
C PHE A 351 -9.10 1.18 -25.02
N TRP A 352 -8.78 1.76 -26.18
CA TRP A 352 -7.67 2.69 -26.35
C TRP A 352 -8.21 3.98 -26.95
N SER A 353 -8.07 5.12 -26.26
CA SER A 353 -8.61 6.40 -26.76
C SER A 353 -7.92 6.93 -28.03
N ASP A 354 -6.78 6.35 -28.40
CA ASP A 354 -6.02 6.60 -29.62
C ASP A 354 -6.21 5.49 -30.66
N TYR A 355 -7.13 4.55 -30.45
CA TYR A 355 -7.51 3.57 -31.46
C TYR A 355 -8.27 4.25 -32.61
N LEU A 356 -7.88 3.90 -33.84
CA LEU A 356 -8.36 4.54 -35.07
C LEU A 356 -8.95 3.52 -36.06
N GLY A 357 -9.14 2.28 -35.63
CA GLY A 357 -9.82 1.28 -36.45
C GLY A 357 -11.33 1.48 -36.47
N TRP A 358 -12.01 0.53 -37.08
CA TRP A 358 -13.44 0.59 -37.37
C TRP A 358 -14.12 -0.73 -37.03
N ASP A 359 -15.44 -0.70 -36.93
CA ASP A 359 -16.30 -1.86 -36.72
C ASP A 359 -17.31 -1.91 -37.88
N ARG A 360 -17.10 -2.82 -38.83
CA ARG A 360 -17.98 -2.99 -40.00
C ARG A 360 -19.15 -3.91 -39.70
N ASN A 361 -19.01 -4.83 -38.75
CA ASN A 361 -20.03 -5.83 -38.44
C ASN A 361 -21.01 -5.37 -37.34
N GLY A 362 -20.71 -4.28 -36.65
CA GLY A 362 -21.51 -3.64 -35.62
C GLY A 362 -21.50 -4.35 -34.27
N ASP A 363 -20.48 -5.16 -33.96
CA ASP A 363 -20.39 -5.94 -32.72
C ASP A 363 -19.76 -5.19 -31.54
N GLY A 364 -19.27 -3.96 -31.76
CA GLY A 364 -18.64 -3.10 -30.77
C GLY A 364 -17.15 -3.36 -30.57
N LEU A 365 -16.55 -4.25 -31.36
CA LEU A 365 -15.12 -4.54 -31.41
C LEU A 365 -14.52 -3.98 -32.71
N GLY A 366 -13.26 -3.59 -32.66
CA GLY A 366 -12.55 -3.15 -33.84
C GLY A 366 -12.14 -4.32 -34.73
N ASP A 367 -12.41 -4.21 -36.03
CA ASP A 367 -12.02 -5.18 -37.07
C ASP A 367 -10.50 -5.22 -37.33
N VAL A 368 -9.77 -4.20 -36.86
CA VAL A 368 -8.32 -4.06 -37.04
C VAL A 368 -7.63 -4.16 -35.68
N ALA A 369 -6.59 -4.97 -35.57
CA ALA A 369 -5.84 -5.08 -34.32
C ALA A 369 -5.19 -3.75 -33.90
N TYR A 370 -5.15 -3.47 -32.61
CA TYR A 370 -4.35 -2.39 -32.04
C TYR A 370 -2.94 -2.90 -31.71
N GLU A 371 -1.92 -2.22 -32.22
CA GLU A 371 -0.51 -2.53 -31.96
C GLU A 371 0.23 -1.24 -31.60
N PRO A 372 0.60 -1.03 -30.32
CA PRO A 372 1.28 0.19 -29.93
C PRO A 372 2.68 0.28 -30.57
N ASN A 373 2.96 1.42 -31.21
CA ASN A 373 4.22 1.77 -31.90
C ASN A 373 4.38 1.21 -33.33
N ASP A 374 3.31 1.09 -34.12
CA ASP A 374 3.47 0.92 -35.58
C ASP A 374 4.10 2.19 -36.20
N ASN A 375 4.84 2.06 -37.31
CA ASN A 375 5.47 3.18 -38.01
C ASN A 375 4.44 4.23 -38.48
N VAL A 376 3.20 3.80 -38.74
CA VAL A 376 2.07 4.70 -39.06
C VAL A 376 1.60 5.45 -37.81
N ASP A 377 1.58 4.82 -36.65
CA ASP A 377 1.23 5.49 -35.40
C ASP A 377 2.30 6.52 -35.00
N ARG A 378 3.57 6.23 -35.30
CA ARG A 378 4.66 7.21 -35.18
C ARG A 378 4.46 8.41 -36.09
N LEU A 379 3.97 8.22 -37.32
CA LEU A 379 3.64 9.31 -38.24
C LEU A 379 2.50 10.19 -37.68
N LEU A 380 1.47 9.56 -37.10
CA LEU A 380 0.34 10.25 -36.47
C LEU A 380 0.75 11.02 -35.21
N TRP A 381 1.73 10.53 -34.46
CA TRP A 381 2.33 11.24 -33.34
C TRP A 381 3.09 12.49 -33.78
N LEU A 382 3.88 12.38 -34.86
CA LEU A 382 4.64 13.51 -35.41
C LEU A 382 3.72 14.58 -36.03
N TYR A 383 2.58 14.17 -36.59
CA TYR A 383 1.70 15.03 -37.36
C TYR A 383 0.23 14.76 -37.02
N PRO A 384 -0.32 15.34 -35.92
CA PRO A 384 -1.71 15.13 -35.50
C PRO A 384 -2.75 15.45 -36.59
N GLN A 385 -2.45 16.41 -37.47
CA GLN A 385 -3.27 16.75 -38.65
C GLN A 385 -3.48 15.60 -39.64
N VAL A 386 -2.64 14.56 -39.62
CA VAL A 386 -2.77 13.37 -40.48
C VAL A 386 -3.92 12.47 -40.02
N ARG A 387 -4.49 12.68 -38.82
CA ARG A 387 -5.71 11.98 -38.38
C ARG A 387 -6.89 12.16 -39.35
N LEU A 388 -6.95 13.26 -40.10
CA LEU A 388 -7.99 13.48 -41.10
C LEU A 388 -7.85 12.57 -42.34
N LEU A 389 -6.69 11.92 -42.52
CA LEU A 389 -6.34 11.12 -43.68
C LEU A 389 -6.33 9.62 -43.40
N LEU A 390 -6.82 9.20 -42.23
CA LEU A 390 -6.75 7.79 -41.77
C LEU A 390 -7.45 6.82 -42.70
N ASN A 391 -8.57 7.24 -43.29
CA ASN A 391 -9.34 6.47 -44.26
C ASN A 391 -8.97 6.84 -45.71
N SER A 392 -7.83 7.52 -45.90
CA SER A 392 -7.36 7.82 -47.26
C SER A 392 -6.72 6.57 -47.86
N PRO A 393 -6.86 6.36 -49.18
CA PRO A 393 -6.23 5.24 -49.88
C PRO A 393 -4.72 5.15 -49.67
N GLY A 394 -4.05 6.29 -49.38
CA GLY A 394 -2.61 6.32 -49.12
C GLY A 394 -2.22 5.68 -47.79
N ILE A 395 -3.01 5.88 -46.73
CA ILE A 395 -2.78 5.24 -45.43
C ILE A 395 -3.13 3.75 -45.50
N GLU A 396 -4.21 3.37 -46.20
CA GLU A 396 -4.55 1.97 -46.44
C GLU A 396 -3.47 1.21 -47.21
N LEU A 397 -2.91 1.81 -48.27
CA LEU A 397 -1.81 1.22 -49.02
C LEU A 397 -0.55 1.03 -48.16
N LEU A 398 -0.26 1.99 -47.28
CA LEU A 398 0.84 1.90 -46.33
C LEU A 398 0.65 0.74 -45.34
N ARG A 399 -0.55 0.59 -44.78
CA ARG A 399 -0.89 -0.52 -43.89
C ARG A 399 -0.81 -1.87 -44.61
N TRP A 400 -1.39 -1.98 -45.81
CA TRP A 400 -1.30 -3.17 -46.63
C TRP A 400 0.16 -3.54 -46.95
N ALA A 401 0.99 -2.56 -47.28
CA ALA A 401 2.41 -2.81 -47.55
C ALA A 401 3.16 -3.33 -46.32
N GLN A 402 2.84 -2.82 -45.13
CA GLN A 402 3.42 -3.33 -43.87
C GLN A 402 2.97 -4.76 -43.54
N GLU A 403 1.71 -5.09 -43.81
CA GLU A 403 1.18 -6.46 -43.65
C GLU A 403 1.77 -7.44 -44.68
N ALA A 404 1.90 -7.02 -45.94
CA ALA A 404 2.43 -7.84 -47.03
C ALA A 404 3.94 -8.08 -46.94
N PHE A 405 4.69 -7.16 -46.34
CA PHE A 405 6.14 -7.26 -46.16
C PHE A 405 6.56 -7.12 -44.68
N PRO A 406 6.24 -8.11 -43.82
CA PRO A 406 6.44 -8.03 -42.37
C PRO A 406 7.90 -8.13 -41.89
N VAL A 407 8.89 -7.82 -42.74
CA VAL A 407 10.33 -8.09 -42.54
C VAL A 407 10.96 -7.28 -41.38
N THR A 408 10.20 -6.43 -40.66
CA THR A 408 10.74 -5.54 -39.61
C THR A 408 9.81 -5.30 -38.41
N LYS A 409 8.77 -6.12 -38.15
CA LYS A 409 7.97 -5.93 -36.91
C LYS A 409 8.77 -6.38 -35.69
N SER A 410 9.17 -5.42 -34.86
CA SER A 410 9.73 -5.72 -33.53
C SER A 410 8.69 -6.48 -32.69
N PRO A 411 9.10 -7.47 -31.88
CA PRO A 411 8.22 -8.10 -30.90
C PRO A 411 7.55 -7.03 -30.05
N GLY A 412 6.23 -7.15 -29.88
CA GLY A 412 5.42 -6.09 -29.30
C GLY A 412 4.12 -6.58 -28.71
N VAL A 413 3.31 -5.63 -28.30
CA VAL A 413 1.95 -5.88 -27.84
C VAL A 413 1.02 -5.87 -29.06
N ARG A 414 0.05 -6.77 -29.06
CA ARG A 414 -1.07 -6.77 -29.99
C ARG A 414 -2.36 -6.98 -29.21
N ASP A 415 -3.36 -6.18 -29.51
CA ASP A 415 -4.74 -6.40 -29.06
C ASP A 415 -5.58 -6.67 -30.31
N SER A 416 -5.97 -7.94 -30.48
CA SER A 416 -6.67 -8.40 -31.67
C SER A 416 -8.16 -8.06 -31.68
N HIS A 417 -8.74 -7.62 -30.57
CA HIS A 417 -10.18 -7.32 -30.45
C HIS A 417 -10.42 -6.01 -29.67
N PRO A 418 -9.82 -4.88 -30.08
CA PRO A 418 -9.90 -3.64 -29.33
C PRO A 418 -11.36 -3.19 -29.20
N LEU A 419 -11.73 -2.65 -28.04
CA LEU A 419 -13.07 -2.15 -27.78
C LEU A 419 -13.25 -0.78 -28.45
N LEU A 420 -14.41 -0.53 -29.08
CA LEU A 420 -14.74 0.79 -29.63
C LEU A 420 -15.27 1.79 -28.60
N ALA A 421 -15.77 1.30 -27.47
CA ALA A 421 -16.26 2.13 -26.38
C ALA A 421 -15.61 1.69 -25.07
N PRO A 422 -15.34 2.63 -24.15
CA PRO A 422 -14.81 2.28 -22.85
C PRO A 422 -15.83 1.38 -22.13
N PRO A 423 -15.38 0.29 -21.47
CA PRO A 423 -16.25 -0.59 -20.69
C PRO A 423 -16.85 0.18 -19.50
N THR A 424 -17.96 0.87 -19.77
CA THR A 424 -18.90 1.54 -18.85
C THR A 424 -18.28 2.39 -17.74
N VAL A 425 -18.27 3.71 -17.94
CA VAL A 425 -18.02 4.78 -16.95
C VAL A 425 -19.11 4.87 -15.86
N ARG A 426 -20.06 3.91 -15.81
CA ARG A 426 -21.31 3.99 -15.00
C ARG A 426 -21.17 3.85 -13.48
N ALA A 427 -19.96 3.79 -12.90
CA ALA A 427 -19.78 3.57 -11.46
C ALA A 427 -19.25 4.78 -10.68
N VAL A 428 -18.97 5.93 -11.33
CA VAL A 428 -18.27 7.06 -10.66
C VAL A 428 -19.12 8.34 -10.55
N GLU A 429 -20.22 8.47 -11.30
CA GLU A 429 -21.09 9.65 -11.21
C GLU A 429 -22.27 9.51 -10.23
N ASP A 430 -22.56 8.31 -9.72
CA ASP A 430 -23.65 8.06 -8.76
C ASP A 430 -23.12 7.41 -7.45
N GLN A 431 -22.43 8.20 -6.64
CA GLN A 431 -22.35 8.00 -5.18
C GLN A 431 -22.53 9.38 -4.52
N PRO A 432 -23.48 9.55 -3.59
CA PRO A 432 -23.83 10.84 -2.98
C PRO A 432 -22.70 11.45 -2.12
#